data_AF-A0A7J8AZG5-F1
#
_entry.id   AF-A0A7J8AZG5-F1
#
_cell.length_a   1.000
_cell.length_b   1.000
_cell.length_c   1.000
_cell.angle_alpha   90.00
_cell.angle_beta   90.00
_cell.angle_gamma   90.00
#
_symmetry.space_group_name_H-M   'P 1'
#
loop_
_entity.id
_entity.type
_entity.pdbx_description
1 polymer ?
#
loop_
_entity_poly.entity_id
_entity_poly.type
_entity_poly.pdbx_seq_one_letter_code
_entity_poly.pdbx_strand_id
1 'polypeptide(L)'
;MRVAALISGGKDSCYNMMQCIAAGNQIVALANLRPPENQVGSDELDSYMYQTVGHHAIDLYAEAMGLPLYRRTIRGRSVDTGQVYTKCEGDEVEDLYELLKLVKEKEEVEGISVGAILSDYQRVRVENV
;
A
#
# COMPACT_ATOMS: atom_id res chain seq x y z
N MET A 1 -7.83 4.20 -16.75
CA MET A 1 -8.49 4.66 -15.51
C MET A 1 -7.52 5.50 -14.69
N ARG A 2 -8.03 6.35 -13.80
CA ARG A 2 -7.24 7.06 -12.78
C ARG A 2 -7.04 6.14 -11.59
N VAL A 3 -5.80 5.88 -11.20
CA VAL A 3 -5.48 4.90 -10.15
C VAL A 3 -4.53 5.46 -9.10
N ALA A 4 -4.67 5.00 -7.86
CA ALA A 4 -3.65 5.17 -6.84
C ALA A 4 -2.71 3.97 -6.83
N ALA A 5 -1.39 4.20 -6.74
CA ALA A 5 -0.41 3.12 -6.63
C ALA A 5 -0.04 2.85 -5.17
N LEU A 6 -0.26 1.61 -4.71
CA LEU A 6 0.24 1.14 -3.43
C LEU A 6 1.72 0.78 -3.57
N ILE A 7 2.58 1.50 -2.87
CA ILE A 7 4.04 1.37 -2.99
C ILE A 7 4.69 0.95 -1.67
N SER A 8 5.73 0.13 -1.78
CA SER A 8 6.56 -0.32 -0.66
C SER A 8 8.02 0.16 -0.73
N GLY A 9 8.41 0.78 -1.85
CA GLY A 9 9.82 1.10 -2.15
C GLY A 9 10.59 -0.09 -2.72
N GLY A 10 9.96 -1.26 -2.80
CA GLY A 10 10.50 -2.46 -3.44
C GLY A 10 10.23 -2.53 -4.94
N LYS A 11 11.00 -3.40 -5.62
CA LYS A 11 10.98 -3.61 -7.07
C LYS A 11 9.59 -3.96 -7.63
N ASP A 12 8.78 -4.70 -6.87
CA ASP A 12 7.52 -5.26 -7.36
C ASP A 12 6.46 -4.16 -7.50
N SER A 13 6.39 -3.23 -6.54
CA SER A 13 5.55 -2.03 -6.64
C SER A 13 5.99 -1.10 -7.78
N CYS A 14 7.31 -0.93 -7.97
CA CYS A 14 7.85 -0.13 -9.09
C CYS A 14 7.49 -0.75 -10.44
N TYR A 15 7.68 -2.07 -10.60
CA TYR A 15 7.32 -2.78 -11.81
C TYR A 15 5.81 -2.73 -12.09
N ASN A 16 4.99 -2.90 -11.05
CA ASN A 16 3.54 -2.77 -11.18
C ASN A 16 3.12 -1.39 -11.69
N MET A 17 3.70 -0.30 -11.20
CA MET A 17 3.42 1.06 -11.70
C MET A 17 3.76 1.19 -13.19
N MET A 18 4.90 0.66 -13.63
CA MET A 18 5.29 0.67 -15.05
C MET A 18 4.27 -0.09 -15.91
N GLN A 19 3.82 -1.27 -15.46
CA GLN A 19 2.78 -2.03 -16.16
C GLN A 19 1.43 -1.31 -16.17
N CYS A 20 1.09 -0.60 -15.09
CA CYS A 20 -0.15 0.14 -15.00
C CYS A 20 -0.22 1.28 -16.02
N ILE A 21 0.90 1.99 -16.20
CA ILE A 21 1.06 3.01 -17.25
C ILE A 21 1.03 2.37 -18.64
N ALA A 22 1.74 1.25 -18.85
CA ALA A 22 1.75 0.54 -20.13
C ALA A 22 0.36 0.04 -20.56
N ALA A 23 -0.50 -0.29 -19.58
CA ALA A 23 -1.90 -0.64 -19.80
C ALA A 23 -2.83 0.56 -20.06
N GLY A 24 -2.29 1.79 -20.12
CA GLY A 24 -3.06 3.01 -20.39
C GLY A 24 -3.75 3.61 -19.16
N ASN A 25 -3.37 3.21 -17.95
CA ASN A 25 -3.86 3.84 -16.72
C ASN A 25 -3.00 5.06 -16.34
N GLN A 26 -3.64 6.01 -15.67
CA GLN A 26 -2.97 7.19 -15.14
C GLN A 26 -2.81 7.02 -13.63
N ILE A 27 -1.57 7.00 -13.16
CA ILE A 27 -1.29 7.02 -11.72
C ILE A 27 -1.43 8.47 -11.26
N VAL A 28 -2.33 8.71 -10.31
CA VAL A 28 -2.66 10.07 -9.83
C VAL A 28 -2.22 10.32 -8.39
N ALA A 29 -1.94 9.26 -7.64
CA ALA A 29 -1.47 9.34 -6.26
C ALA A 29 -0.67 8.11 -5.87
N LEU A 30 0.21 8.27 -4.88
CA LEU A 30 0.97 7.20 -4.26
C LEU A 30 0.44 6.98 -2.84
N ALA A 31 0.31 5.72 -2.44
CA ALA A 31 -0.14 5.32 -1.12
C ALA A 31 0.90 4.37 -0.49
N ASN A 32 1.24 4.60 0.78
CA ASN A 32 2.16 3.74 1.51
C ASN A 32 1.74 3.60 2.98
N LEU A 33 1.71 2.36 3.47
CA LEU A 33 1.69 2.10 4.90
C LEU A 33 3.11 2.07 5.43
N ARG A 34 3.34 2.74 6.56
CA ARG A 34 4.68 2.90 7.17
C ARG A 34 4.70 2.39 8.62
N PRO A 35 5.85 1.93 9.12
CA PRO A 35 5.99 1.63 10.53
C PRO A 35 5.75 2.87 11.41
N PRO A 36 5.42 2.68 12.70
CA PRO A 36 5.39 3.77 13.66
C PRO A 36 6.77 4.43 13.83
N GLU A 37 6.80 5.73 14.11
CA GLU A 37 8.05 6.51 14.17
C GLU A 37 9.08 6.00 15.18
N ASN A 38 8.60 5.41 16.28
CA ASN A 38 9.45 4.80 17.31
C ASN A 38 10.09 3.46 16.87
N GLN A 39 9.73 2.94 15.69
CA GLN A 39 10.23 1.71 15.09
C GLN A 39 10.96 1.97 13.76
N VAL A 40 11.25 3.24 13.42
CA VAL A 40 11.91 3.61 12.14
C VAL A 40 13.33 3.04 11.99
N GLY A 41 13.93 2.53 13.07
CA GLY A 41 15.20 1.78 13.05
C GLY A 41 15.06 0.26 13.22
N SER A 42 13.86 -0.26 13.50
CA SER A 42 13.58 -1.69 13.45
C SER A 42 12.90 -1.98 12.12
N ASP A 43 13.69 -2.44 11.15
CA ASP A 43 13.17 -2.93 9.87
C ASP A 43 12.26 -4.17 10.04
N GLU A 44 12.08 -4.69 11.26
CA GLU A 44 11.15 -5.77 11.59
C GLU A 44 9.85 -5.22 12.19
N LEU A 45 8.82 -5.10 11.36
CA LEU A 45 7.43 -5.24 11.82
C LEU A 45 7.02 -6.69 11.62
N ASP A 46 6.28 -7.25 12.58
CA ASP A 46 5.50 -8.48 12.38
C ASP A 46 4.28 -8.17 11.48
N SER A 47 4.54 -7.87 10.21
CA SER A 47 3.53 -7.61 9.18
C SER A 47 3.69 -8.63 8.05
N TYR A 48 2.62 -9.38 7.79
CA TYR A 48 2.54 -10.31 6.67
C TYR A 48 2.19 -9.58 5.38
N MET A 49 1.64 -8.37 5.49
CA MET A 49 1.16 -7.61 4.35
C MET A 49 2.18 -6.59 3.83
N TYR A 50 2.88 -5.85 4.70
CA TYR A 50 3.64 -4.67 4.30
C TYR A 50 5.13 -4.82 4.54
N GLN A 51 5.91 -4.47 3.51
CA GLN A 51 7.36 -4.40 3.61
C GLN A 51 7.79 -3.07 4.23
N THR A 52 8.62 -3.17 5.26
CA THR A 52 9.24 -2.05 6.00
C THR A 52 10.58 -1.62 5.41
N VAL A 53 11.32 -2.59 4.85
CA VAL A 53 12.61 -2.36 4.20
C VAL A 53 12.43 -1.47 2.98
N GLY A 54 13.11 -0.32 2.95
CA GLY A 54 13.05 0.64 1.84
C GLY A 54 12.00 1.74 1.99
N HIS A 55 11.30 1.83 3.13
CA HIS A 55 10.31 2.88 3.37
C HIS A 55 10.90 4.32 3.33
N HIS A 56 12.22 4.46 3.44
CA HIS A 56 12.96 5.72 3.27
C HIS A 56 12.98 6.21 1.82
N ALA A 57 12.86 5.31 0.84
CA ALA A 57 12.85 5.67 -0.59
C ALA A 57 11.47 6.15 -1.07
N ILE A 58 10.44 6.00 -0.26
CA ILE A 58 9.05 6.33 -0.62
C ILE A 58 8.88 7.82 -0.93
N ASP A 59 9.51 8.69 -0.14
CA ASP A 59 9.41 10.13 -0.35
C ASP A 59 10.13 10.54 -1.66
N LEU A 60 11.24 9.87 -2.00
CA LEU A 60 11.94 10.05 -3.26
C LEU A 60 11.12 9.59 -4.48
N TYR A 61 10.27 8.57 -4.34
CA TYR A 61 9.35 8.16 -5.41
C TYR A 61 8.36 9.27 -5.72
N ALA A 62 7.77 9.86 -4.68
CA ALA A 62 6.81 10.96 -4.84
C ALA A 62 7.44 12.19 -5.48
N GLU A 63 8.65 12.56 -5.03
CA GLU A 63 9.42 13.65 -5.61
C GLU A 63 9.75 13.39 -7.09
N ALA A 64 10.29 12.22 -7.41
CA ALA A 64 10.68 11.87 -8.77
C ALA A 64 9.48 11.79 -9.73
N MET A 65 8.31 11.38 -9.25
CA MET A 65 7.09 11.28 -10.05
C MET A 65 6.26 12.57 -10.07
N GLY A 66 6.53 13.51 -9.16
CA GLY A 66 5.72 14.72 -8.99
C GLY A 66 4.27 14.43 -8.59
N LEU A 67 4.03 13.36 -7.82
CA LEU A 67 2.69 12.90 -7.44
C LEU A 67 2.44 13.07 -5.93
N PRO A 68 1.18 13.32 -5.52
CA PRO A 68 0.83 13.36 -4.10
C PRO A 68 1.07 12.01 -3.44
N LEU A 69 1.61 12.04 -2.23
CA LEU A 69 1.94 10.87 -1.43
C LEU A 69 1.14 10.85 -0.14
N TYR A 70 0.35 9.80 0.03
CA TYR A 70 -0.45 9.54 1.21
C TYR A 70 0.21 8.43 2.02
N ARG A 71 0.52 8.73 3.28
CA ARG A 71 1.11 7.76 4.20
C ARG A 71 0.27 7.61 5.44
N ARG A 72 0.11 6.37 5.91
CA ARG A 72 -0.50 6.07 7.20
C ARG A 72 0.37 5.12 7.99
N THR A 73 0.44 5.33 9.30
CA THR A 73 1.17 4.44 10.20
C THR A 73 0.37 3.18 10.45
N ILE A 74 1.03 2.02 10.32
CA ILE A 74 0.48 0.72 10.70
C ILE A 74 0.33 0.68 12.22
N ARG A 75 -0.89 0.46 12.69
CA ARG A 75 -1.24 0.33 14.11
C ARG A 75 -1.76 -1.07 14.41
N GLY A 76 -2.48 -1.66 13.47
CA GLY A 76 -2.93 -3.03 13.54
C GLY A 76 -1.79 -4.05 13.44
N ARG A 77 -2.13 -5.32 13.65
CA ARG A 77 -1.24 -6.47 13.49
C ARG A 77 -1.86 -7.45 12.50
N SER A 78 -1.11 -8.43 12.01
CA SER A 78 -1.70 -9.54 11.25
C SER A 78 -2.54 -10.42 12.20
N VAL A 79 -3.85 -10.17 12.30
CA VAL A 79 -4.77 -10.87 13.22
C VAL A 79 -5.52 -11.98 12.48
N ASP A 80 -6.19 -11.66 11.38
CA ASP A 80 -6.82 -12.65 10.51
C ASP A 80 -5.79 -13.16 9.49
N THR A 81 -5.32 -14.39 9.68
CA THR A 81 -4.43 -15.08 8.74
C THR A 81 -5.11 -16.17 7.91
N GLY A 82 -6.45 -16.14 7.85
CA GLY A 82 -7.26 -17.07 7.06
C GLY A 82 -7.13 -16.87 5.55
N GLN A 83 -7.69 -17.82 4.80
CA GLN A 83 -7.76 -17.77 3.32
C GLN A 83 -8.76 -16.74 2.80
N VAL A 84 -9.78 -16.42 3.60
CA VAL A 84 -10.78 -15.39 3.32
C VAL A 84 -10.65 -14.35 4.41
N TYR A 85 -10.47 -13.08 4.03
CA TYR A 85 -10.39 -12.00 5.01
C TYR A 85 -11.79 -11.56 5.42
N THR A 86 -12.04 -11.48 6.73
CA THR A 86 -13.19 -10.79 7.30
C THR A 86 -12.70 -9.61 8.12
N LYS A 87 -13.38 -8.47 8.02
CA LYS A 87 -13.10 -7.28 8.81
C LYS A 87 -12.85 -7.65 10.28
N CYS A 88 -11.66 -7.36 10.78
CA CYS A 88 -11.22 -7.69 12.12
C CYS A 88 -10.67 -6.45 12.82
N GLU A 89 -11.18 -6.15 14.01
CA GLU A 89 -10.72 -4.98 14.77
C GLU A 89 -9.26 -5.16 15.20
N GLY A 90 -8.44 -4.15 14.93
CA GLY A 90 -7.00 -4.19 15.23
C GLY A 90 -6.16 -4.93 14.18
N ASP A 91 -6.74 -5.32 13.05
CA ASP A 91 -5.98 -5.89 11.94
C ASP A 91 -5.32 -4.80 11.08
N GLU A 92 -4.12 -5.08 10.58
CA GLU A 92 -3.34 -4.20 9.70
C GLU A 92 -4.05 -3.85 8.38
N VAL A 93 -5.02 -4.66 7.96
CA VAL A 93 -5.84 -4.40 6.76
C VAL A 93 -6.78 -3.21 6.96
N GLU A 94 -7.23 -2.95 8.19
CA GLU A 94 -8.08 -1.78 8.48
C GLU A 94 -7.30 -0.47 8.36
N ASP A 95 -5.99 -0.49 8.60
CA ASP A 95 -5.14 0.67 8.33
C ASP A 95 -5.03 0.95 6.82
N LEU A 96 -5.00 -0.10 5.99
CA LEU A 96 -5.03 0.07 4.53
C LEU A 96 -6.37 0.61 4.06
N TYR A 97 -7.47 0.10 4.61
CA TYR A 97 -8.81 0.62 4.32
C TYR A 97 -8.90 2.12 4.57
N GLU A 98 -8.48 2.58 5.74
CA GLU A 98 -8.53 3.99 6.08
C GLU A 98 -7.58 4.85 5.23
N LEU A 99 -6.42 4.32 4.83
CA LEU A 99 -5.51 5.00 3.89
C LEU A 99 -6.16 5.15 2.51
N LEU A 100 -6.71 4.07 1.95
CA LEU A 100 -7.29 4.08 0.61
C LEU A 100 -8.60 4.88 0.55
N LYS A 101 -9.37 4.88 1.65
CA LYS A 101 -10.51 5.77 1.83
C LYS A 101 -10.10 7.24 1.77
N LEU A 102 -9.04 7.63 2.49
CA LEU A 102 -8.50 9.00 2.42
C LEU A 102 -8.08 9.37 1.00
N VAL A 103 -7.35 8.48 0.31
CA VAL A 103 -6.93 8.72 -1.07
C VAL A 103 -8.14 8.91 -1.98
N LYS A 104 -9.18 8.08 -1.85
CA LYS A 104 -10.41 8.19 -2.64
C LYS A 104 -11.21 9.46 -2.36
N GLU A 105 -11.19 9.96 -1.14
CA GLU A 105 -11.85 11.23 -0.77
C GLU A 105 -11.10 12.45 -1.31
N LYS A 106 -9.77 12.37 -1.42
CA LYS A 106 -8.90 13.47 -1.86
C LYS A 106 -8.64 13.47 -3.36
N GLU A 107 -8.62 12.29 -3.96
CA GLU A 107 -8.23 12.03 -5.33
C GLU A 107 -9.35 11.29 -6.05
N GLU A 108 -9.72 11.73 -7.25
CA GLU A 108 -10.69 11.04 -8.09
C GLU A 108 -10.07 9.75 -8.67
N VAL A 109 -10.03 8.68 -7.88
CA VAL A 109 -9.49 7.36 -8.27
C VAL A 109 -10.61 6.36 -8.56
N GLU A 110 -10.39 5.56 -9.59
CA GLU A 110 -11.29 4.51 -10.08
C GLU A 110 -10.78 3.10 -9.74
N GLY A 111 -9.52 2.99 -9.27
CA GLY A 111 -8.92 1.71 -8.91
C GLY A 111 -7.59 1.88 -8.18
N ILE A 112 -7.07 0.75 -7.69
CA ILE A 112 -5.80 0.67 -6.96
C ILE A 112 -4.83 -0.23 -7.74
N SER A 113 -3.59 0.23 -7.88
CA SER A 113 -2.49 -0.52 -8.49
C SER A 113 -1.64 -1.15 -7.39
N VAL A 114 -1.55 -2.48 -7.36
CA VAL A 114 -0.80 -3.22 -6.32
C VAL A 114 0.15 -4.23 -6.94
N GLY A 115 1.39 -4.25 -6.45
CA GLY A 115 2.45 -5.19 -6.85
C GLY A 115 2.51 -6.47 -6.02
N ALA A 116 1.37 -7.06 -5.63
CA ALA A 116 1.34 -8.32 -4.90
C ALA A 116 1.59 -9.49 -5.86
N ILE A 117 2.71 -10.20 -5.69
CA ILE A 117 3.10 -11.31 -6.57
C ILE A 117 2.90 -12.64 -5.83
N LEU A 118 1.98 -13.47 -6.33
CA LEU A 118 1.73 -14.86 -5.91
C LEU A 118 1.34 -15.07 -4.43
N SER A 119 1.14 -14.00 -3.66
CA SER A 119 0.65 -14.09 -2.28
C SER A 119 -0.87 -14.00 -2.23
N ASP A 120 -1.54 -15.13 -2.01
CA ASP A 120 -2.99 -15.15 -1.78
C ASP A 120 -3.39 -14.37 -0.52
N TYR A 121 -2.52 -14.36 0.50
CA TYR A 121 -2.74 -13.57 1.71
C TYR A 121 -2.90 -12.08 1.36
N GLN A 122 -1.94 -11.52 0.61
CA GLN A 122 -1.96 -10.11 0.24
C GLN A 122 -3.08 -9.81 -0.76
N ARG A 123 -3.31 -10.69 -1.74
CA ARG A 123 -4.33 -10.52 -2.77
C ARG A 123 -5.73 -10.39 -2.17
N VAL A 124 -6.14 -11.35 -1.33
CA VAL A 124 -7.50 -11.38 -0.75
C VAL A 124 -7.77 -10.17 0.13
N ARG A 125 -6.76 -9.65 0.84
CA ARG A 125 -6.89 -8.49 1.74
C ARG A 125 -7.00 -7.19 0.95
N VAL A 126 -6.23 -7.05 -0.12
CA VAL A 126 -6.34 -5.91 -1.03
C VAL A 126 -7.68 -5.93 -1.78
N GLU A 127 -8.15 -7.08 -2.24
CA GLU A 127 -9.46 -7.22 -2.91
C GLU A 127 -10.64 -6.88 -1.99
N ASN A 128 -10.47 -6.96 -0.66
CA ASN A 128 -11.51 -6.65 0.31
C ASN A 128 -11.71 -5.14 0.52
N VAL A 129 -10.65 -4.35 0.32
CA VAL A 129 -10.59 -2.92 0.63
C VAL A 129 -11.01 -2.07 -0.56
#